data_AF-A0AAV6XAY3-F1
#
_entry.id   AF-A0AAV6XAY3-F1
#
_cell.length_a   1.000
_cell.length_b   1.000
_cell.length_c   1.000
_cell.angle_alpha   90.00
_cell.angle_beta   90.00
_cell.angle_gamma   90.00
#
_symmetry.space_group_name_H-M   'P 1'
#
loop_
_entity.id
_entity.type
_entity.pdbx_description
1 polymer ?
#
loop_
_entity_poly.entity_id
_entity_poly.type
_entity_poly.pdbx_seq_one_letter_code
_entity_poly.pdbx_strand_id
1 'polypeptide(L)'
;MHLKLGSIHTTVVSSPERAKEVLTKHDQACSGRAVPSAAHTMDHHKSSIPWLPVANKWRALRKIMKEQVSLMHQLDGNDRLVQLHNDLQECSNSGRVVDIREIGFKTALNLLSSTLFSIDFAHFDSSLTREMMENVHALIKNLGTPNLVD
;
A
#
# COMPACT_ATOMS: atom_id res chain seq x y z
N MET A 1 -22.64 -12.08 7.78
CA MET A 1 -23.56 -11.13 7.13
C MET A 1 -23.40 -11.29 5.64
N HIS A 2 -24.50 -11.28 4.88
CA HIS A 2 -24.48 -11.42 3.41
C HIS A 2 -25.07 -10.16 2.79
N LEU A 3 -24.38 -9.61 1.80
CA LEU A 3 -24.71 -8.39 1.10
C LEU A 3 -24.74 -8.66 -0.40
N LYS A 4 -25.63 -7.96 -1.12
CA LYS A 4 -25.62 -7.91 -2.57
C LYS A 4 -25.29 -6.49 -3.01
N LEU A 5 -24.10 -6.29 -3.55
CA LEU A 5 -23.61 -5.00 -4.05
C LEU A 5 -23.76 -4.99 -5.57
N GLY A 6 -24.85 -4.43 -6.09
CA GLY A 6 -25.19 -4.59 -7.52
C GLY A 6 -25.55 -6.05 -7.82
N SER A 7 -24.83 -6.70 -8.73
CA SER A 7 -24.95 -8.15 -8.96
C SER A 7 -24.01 -9.00 -8.09
N ILE A 8 -23.06 -8.36 -7.39
CA ILE A 8 -21.98 -9.02 -6.66
C ILE A 8 -22.45 -9.51 -5.28
N HIS A 9 -22.38 -10.82 -5.07
CA HIS A 9 -22.67 -11.45 -3.79
C HIS A 9 -21.45 -11.36 -2.87
N THR A 10 -21.61 -10.70 -1.72
CA THR A 10 -20.53 -10.40 -0.79
C THR A 10 -20.84 -10.96 0.59
N THR A 11 -19.94 -11.78 1.13
CA THR A 11 -20.05 -12.28 2.50
C THR A 11 -19.07 -11.53 3.38
N VAL A 12 -19.60 -10.87 4.42
CA VAL A 12 -18.80 -10.10 5.39
C VAL A 12 -18.38 -11.00 6.53
N VAL A 13 -17.06 -11.07 6.74
CA VAL A 13 -16.39 -11.77 7.84
C VAL A 13 -15.97 -10.73 8.89
N SER A 14 -16.62 -10.76 10.05
CA SER A 14 -16.51 -9.69 11.07
C SER A 14 -16.23 -10.22 12.48
N SER A 15 -15.60 -11.38 12.61
CA SER A 15 -15.09 -11.90 13.90
C SER A 15 -13.73 -12.57 13.72
N PRO A 16 -12.85 -12.56 14.75
CA PRO A 16 -11.55 -13.20 14.68
C PRO A 16 -11.63 -14.70 14.36
N GLU A 17 -12.62 -15.40 14.91
CA GLU A 17 -12.80 -16.85 14.73
C GLU A 17 -13.12 -17.16 13.27
N ARG A 18 -14.05 -16.40 12.67
CA ARG A 18 -14.42 -16.56 11.26
C ARG A 18 -13.30 -16.12 10.32
N ALA A 19 -12.58 -15.06 10.67
CA ALA A 19 -11.40 -14.63 9.91
C ALA A 19 -10.33 -15.71 9.90
N LYS A 20 -10.06 -16.37 11.04
CA LYS A 20 -9.13 -17.50 11.11
C LYS A 20 -9.59 -18.67 10.24
N GLU A 21 -10.87 -19.02 10.25
CA GLU A 21 -11.42 -20.08 9.40
C GLU A 21 -11.15 -19.81 7.92
N VAL A 22 -11.47 -18.59 7.45
CA VAL A 22 -11.35 -18.19 6.05
C VAL A 22 -9.91 -17.97 5.61
N LEU A 23 -9.10 -17.28 6.42
CA LEU A 23 -7.75 -16.84 6.04
C LEU A 23 -6.66 -17.85 6.38
N THR A 24 -6.96 -18.92 7.11
CA THR A 24 -5.96 -19.96 7.45
C THR A 24 -6.38 -21.37 7.08
N LYS A 25 -7.61 -21.81 7.41
CA LYS A 25 -8.03 -23.20 7.17
C LYS A 25 -8.55 -23.42 5.75
N HIS A 26 -9.20 -22.39 5.19
CA HIS A 26 -9.71 -22.38 3.83
C HIS A 26 -9.02 -21.34 2.95
N ASP A 27 -7.79 -20.95 3.32
CA ASP A 27 -7.04 -19.87 2.69
C ASP A 27 -6.89 -20.04 1.18
N GLN A 28 -6.60 -21.26 0.71
CA GLN A 28 -6.44 -21.57 -0.70
C GLN A 28 -7.74 -21.40 -1.48
N ALA A 29 -8.88 -21.86 -0.93
CA ALA A 29 -10.19 -21.72 -1.55
C ALA A 29 -10.67 -20.25 -1.56
N CYS A 30 -10.31 -19.51 -0.51
CA CYS A 30 -10.64 -18.09 -0.35
C CYS A 30 -9.55 -17.14 -0.87
N SER A 31 -8.54 -17.66 -1.60
CA SER A 31 -7.42 -16.85 -2.11
C SER A 31 -7.75 -16.02 -3.35
N GLY A 32 -8.93 -16.23 -3.93
CA GLY A 32 -9.45 -15.46 -5.06
C GLY A 32 -9.47 -13.95 -4.79
N ARG A 33 -9.37 -13.17 -5.86
CA ARG A 33 -9.33 -11.70 -5.82
C ARG A 33 -10.46 -11.14 -6.66
N ALA A 34 -11.28 -10.26 -6.08
CA ALA A 34 -12.14 -9.38 -6.86
C ALA A 34 -11.25 -8.27 -7.45
N VAL A 35 -11.23 -8.15 -8.78
CA VAL A 35 -10.38 -7.16 -9.48
C VAL A 35 -11.25 -5.94 -9.79
N PRO A 36 -10.93 -4.76 -9.23
CA PRO A 36 -11.66 -3.54 -9.57
C PRO A 36 -11.47 -3.15 -11.04
N SER A 37 -12.48 -2.53 -11.65
CA SER A 37 -12.41 -2.04 -13.04
C SER A 37 -11.17 -1.17 -13.29
N ALA A 38 -10.81 -0.28 -12.36
CA ALA A 38 -9.61 0.56 -12.44
C ALA A 38 -8.30 -0.24 -12.51
N ALA A 39 -8.25 -1.48 -12.00
CA ALA A 39 -7.06 -2.34 -12.10
C ALA A 39 -6.93 -3.01 -13.48
N HIS A 40 -7.93 -2.91 -14.35
CA HIS A 40 -7.83 -3.35 -15.74
C HIS A 40 -7.11 -2.34 -16.65
N THR A 41 -6.97 -1.08 -16.21
CA THR A 41 -6.18 -0.08 -16.92
C THR A 41 -4.77 -0.60 -17.17
N MET A 42 -4.32 -0.51 -18.43
CA MET A 42 -3.02 -1.02 -18.89
C MET A 42 -2.76 -2.50 -18.53
N ASP A 43 -3.81 -3.31 -18.41
CA ASP A 43 -3.71 -4.71 -18.03
C ASP A 43 -3.01 -4.95 -16.68
N HIS A 44 -3.06 -3.98 -15.76
CA HIS A 44 -2.29 -4.01 -14.52
C HIS A 44 -2.60 -5.27 -13.67
N HIS A 45 -3.85 -5.70 -13.62
CA HIS A 45 -4.28 -6.94 -12.94
C HIS A 45 -3.56 -8.22 -13.42
N LYS A 46 -3.05 -8.27 -14.67
CA LYS A 46 -2.34 -9.44 -15.22
C LYS A 46 -0.89 -9.56 -14.74
N SER A 47 -0.36 -8.53 -14.07
CA SER A 47 1.04 -8.49 -13.61
C SER A 47 1.21 -8.02 -12.17
N SER A 48 0.18 -7.44 -11.55
CA SER A 48 0.25 -6.89 -10.21
C SER A 48 -0.06 -7.92 -9.12
N ILE A 49 0.79 -7.98 -8.09
CA ILE A 49 0.71 -8.96 -6.99
C ILE A 49 -0.62 -8.92 -6.22
N PRO A 50 -1.26 -7.76 -5.98
CA PRO A 50 -2.57 -7.70 -5.32
C PRO A 50 -3.67 -8.47 -6.07
N TRP A 51 -3.58 -8.57 -7.40
CA TRP A 51 -4.66 -9.09 -8.26
C TRP A 51 -4.34 -10.41 -8.96
N LEU A 52 -3.07 -10.78 -9.06
CA LEU A 52 -2.67 -12.07 -9.62
C LEU A 52 -3.25 -13.24 -8.79
N PRO A 53 -3.76 -14.29 -9.45
CA PRO A 53 -4.16 -15.51 -8.75
C PRO A 53 -2.95 -16.18 -8.11
N VAL A 54 -3.18 -16.95 -7.04
CA VAL A 54 -2.13 -17.69 -6.33
C VAL A 54 -1.60 -18.84 -7.19
N ALA A 55 -0.63 -18.50 -8.04
CA ALA A 55 0.04 -19.39 -8.99
C ALA A 55 1.56 -19.11 -8.98
N ASN A 56 2.31 -19.76 -9.88
CA ASN A 56 3.77 -19.67 -9.91
C ASN A 56 4.29 -18.24 -10.03
N LYS A 57 3.69 -17.41 -10.90
CA LYS A 57 4.05 -15.99 -11.05
C LYS A 57 3.86 -15.21 -9.75
N TRP A 58 2.70 -15.37 -9.09
CA TRP A 58 2.41 -14.71 -7.82
C TRP A 58 3.37 -15.16 -6.71
N ARG A 59 3.65 -16.47 -6.60
CA ARG A 59 4.57 -17.02 -5.57
C ARG A 59 5.99 -16.51 -5.77
N ALA A 60 6.48 -16.46 -7.00
CA ALA A 60 7.80 -15.93 -7.32
C ALA A 60 7.92 -14.44 -6.92
N LEU A 61 6.96 -13.62 -7.32
CA LEU A 61 6.93 -12.20 -6.96
C LEU A 61 6.78 -11.98 -5.45
N ARG A 62 5.93 -12.77 -4.78
CA ARG A 62 5.75 -12.69 -3.32
C ARG A 62 7.02 -13.06 -2.56
N LYS A 63 7.79 -14.03 -3.05
CA LYS A 63 9.09 -14.41 -2.49
C LYS A 63 10.08 -13.24 -2.57
N ILE A 64 10.22 -12.64 -3.76
CA ILE A 64 11.08 -11.46 -3.97
C ILE A 64 10.66 -10.33 -3.01
N MET A 65 9.37 -9.99 -2.93
CA MET A 65 8.90 -8.96 -2.00
C MET A 65 9.25 -9.27 -0.55
N LYS A 66 9.11 -10.52 -0.10
CA LYS A 66 9.43 -10.91 1.27
C LYS A 66 10.90 -10.68 1.58
N GLU A 67 11.79 -11.01 0.64
CA GLU A 67 13.23 -10.78 0.76
C GLU A 67 13.53 -9.27 0.83
N GLN A 68 12.91 -8.45 -0.04
CA GLN A 68 13.08 -7.00 -0.02
C GLN A 68 12.55 -6.33 1.27
N VAL A 69 11.41 -6.78 1.79
CA VAL A 69 10.90 -6.30 3.09
C VAL A 69 11.83 -6.67 4.24
N SER A 70 12.46 -7.85 4.18
CA SER A 70 13.48 -8.22 5.17
C SER A 70 14.71 -7.32 5.08
N LEU A 71 15.10 -6.87 3.89
CA LEU A 71 16.17 -5.89 3.71
C LEU A 71 15.78 -4.52 4.27
N MET A 72 14.52 -4.07 4.12
CA MET A 72 14.04 -2.84 4.78
C MET A 72 14.21 -2.87 6.30
N HIS A 73 14.05 -4.03 6.92
CA HIS A 73 14.23 -4.18 8.36
C HIS A 73 15.71 -4.19 8.77
N GLN A 74 16.63 -4.52 7.86
CA GLN A 74 18.07 -4.59 8.12
C GLN A 74 18.81 -3.30 7.73
N LEU A 75 18.31 -2.56 6.75
CA LEU A 75 18.73 -1.20 6.45
C LEU A 75 18.25 -0.32 7.61
N ASP A 76 19.21 0.21 8.39
CA ASP A 76 18.98 0.98 9.61
C ASP A 76 17.82 1.99 9.46
N GLY A 77 16.64 1.63 9.95
CA GLY A 77 15.50 2.55 10.09
C GLY A 77 15.85 3.77 10.96
N ASN A 78 16.97 3.72 11.67
CA ASN A 78 17.55 4.80 12.45
C ASN A 78 17.82 6.06 11.63
N ASP A 79 18.44 5.97 10.44
CA ASP A 79 18.80 7.16 9.66
C ASP A 79 17.56 7.94 9.20
N ARG A 80 16.46 7.22 8.93
CA ARG A 80 15.19 7.82 8.49
C ARG A 80 14.37 8.36 9.65
N LEU A 81 14.43 7.71 10.82
CA LEU A 81 13.88 8.28 12.06
C LEU A 81 14.63 9.54 12.48
N VAL A 82 15.96 9.58 12.28
CA VAL A 82 16.78 10.78 12.47
C VAL A 82 16.34 11.88 11.52
N GLN A 83 16.10 11.57 10.25
CA GLN A 83 15.60 12.57 9.29
C GLN A 83 14.21 13.12 9.67
N LEU A 84 13.27 12.25 10.05
CA LEU A 84 11.97 12.67 10.55
C LEU A 84 12.10 13.54 11.81
N HIS A 85 12.98 13.16 12.74
CA HIS A 85 13.27 13.93 13.93
C HIS A 85 13.81 15.33 13.58
N ASN A 86 14.74 15.42 12.61
CA ASN A 86 15.30 16.69 12.16
C ASN A 86 14.24 17.59 11.52
N ASP A 87 13.37 17.03 10.65
CA ASP A 87 12.25 17.76 10.05
C ASP A 87 11.31 18.33 11.14
N LEU A 88 10.97 17.52 12.15
CA LEU A 88 10.13 17.94 13.28
C LEU A 88 10.82 19.00 14.16
N GLN A 89 12.13 18.86 14.38
CA GLN A 89 12.92 19.82 15.15
C GLN A 89 13.00 21.18 14.44
N GLU A 90 13.14 21.20 13.12
CA GLU A 90 13.10 22.43 12.32
C GLU A 90 11.73 23.11 12.43
N CYS A 91 10.64 22.37 12.30
CA CYS A 91 9.29 22.89 12.51
C CYS A 91 9.10 23.48 13.91
N SER A 92 9.60 22.80 14.94
CA SER A 92 9.58 23.27 16.33
C SER A 92 10.34 24.59 16.49
N ASN A 93 11.59 24.64 16.01
CA ASN A 93 12.44 25.84 16.10
C ASN A 93 11.87 27.05 15.35
N SER A 94 11.16 26.80 14.25
CA SER A 94 10.53 27.84 13.43
C SER A 94 9.10 28.19 13.87
N GLY A 95 8.55 27.50 14.87
CA GLY A 95 7.17 27.68 15.32
C GLY A 95 6.11 27.32 14.26
N ARG A 96 6.48 26.52 13.24
CA ARG A 96 5.59 26.12 12.15
C ARG A 96 4.71 24.95 12.57
N VAL A 97 3.44 24.98 12.16
CA VAL A 97 2.51 23.85 12.31
C VAL A 97 2.98 22.69 11.45
N VAL A 98 2.97 21.47 12.01
CA VAL A 98 3.34 20.24 11.30
C VAL A 98 2.09 19.61 10.67
N ASP A 99 2.12 19.41 9.36
CA ASP A 99 1.15 18.54 8.69
C ASP A 99 1.60 17.07 8.84
N ILE A 100 0.91 16.33 9.72
CA ILE A 100 1.22 14.92 10.01
C ILE A 100 1.01 14.03 8.77
N ARG A 101 0.06 14.37 7.90
CA ARG A 101 -0.22 13.61 6.68
C ARG A 101 0.95 13.76 5.72
N GLU A 102 1.39 14.99 5.49
CA GLU A 102 2.51 15.28 4.59
C GLU A 102 3.81 14.66 5.09
N ILE A 103 4.17 14.89 6.37
CA ILE A 103 5.42 14.37 6.92
C ILE A 103 5.42 12.82 6.98
N GLY A 104 4.29 12.20 7.33
CA GLY A 104 4.15 10.74 7.34
C GLY A 104 4.27 10.15 5.94
N PHE A 105 3.65 10.78 4.93
CA PHE A 105 3.77 10.35 3.54
C PHE A 105 5.20 10.53 3.03
N LYS A 106 5.85 11.67 3.30
CA LYS A 106 7.25 11.95 2.95
C LYS A 106 8.19 10.88 3.49
N THR A 107 8.06 10.56 4.79
CA THR A 107 8.88 9.53 5.44
C THR A 107 8.65 8.15 4.84
N ALA A 108 7.39 7.75 4.63
CA ALA A 108 7.07 6.46 4.03
C ALA A 108 7.58 6.34 2.58
N LEU A 109 7.43 7.41 1.79
CA LEU A 109 7.90 7.46 0.41
C LEU A 109 9.43 7.34 0.35
N ASN A 110 10.15 8.11 1.17
CA ASN A 110 11.62 8.03 1.25
C ASN A 110 12.10 6.65 1.69
N LEU A 111 11.45 6.03 2.68
CA LEU A 111 11.81 4.68 3.13
C LEU A 111 11.64 3.65 2.01
N LEU A 112 10.52 3.70 1.29
CA LEU A 112 10.27 2.80 0.17
C LEU A 112 11.25 3.05 -0.98
N SER A 113 11.47 4.31 -1.34
CA SER A 113 12.32 4.64 -2.48
C SER A 113 13.79 4.38 -2.21
N SER A 114 14.28 4.63 -1.00
CA SER A 114 15.65 4.32 -0.61
C SER A 114 15.88 2.81 -0.61
N THR A 115 14.89 2.03 -0.21
CA THR A 115 15.01 0.57 -0.23
C THR A 115 15.02 0.03 -1.66
N LEU A 116 14.07 0.46 -2.48
CA LEU A 116 13.88 -0.13 -3.80
C LEU A 116 14.88 0.39 -4.84
N PHE A 117 15.30 1.64 -4.69
CA PHE A 117 16.08 2.36 -5.70
C PHE A 117 17.34 3.02 -5.14
N SER A 118 17.59 2.95 -3.83
CA SER A 118 18.71 3.67 -3.17
C SER A 118 18.68 5.18 -3.41
N ILE A 119 17.47 5.76 -3.56
CA ILE A 119 17.24 7.19 -3.81
C ILE A 119 16.22 7.73 -2.80
N ASP A 120 16.45 8.96 -2.32
CA ASP A 120 15.49 9.70 -1.48
C ASP A 120 14.62 10.64 -2.33
N PHE A 121 13.42 10.21 -2.71
CA PHE A 121 12.55 10.97 -3.62
C PHE A 121 12.08 12.31 -3.04
N ALA A 122 11.87 12.39 -1.74
CA ALA A 122 11.26 13.54 -1.09
C ALA A 122 12.26 14.54 -0.49
N HIS A 123 13.57 14.35 -0.74
CA HIS A 123 14.57 15.41 -0.55
C HIS A 123 14.60 16.43 -1.71
N PHE A 124 13.95 16.12 -2.84
CA PHE A 124 14.06 16.92 -4.06
C PHE A 124 13.12 18.14 -4.09
N ASP A 125 11.89 18.06 -3.56
CA ASP A 125 10.97 19.21 -3.36
C ASP A 125 9.72 18.80 -2.55
N SER A 126 9.20 19.71 -1.70
CA SER A 126 7.86 19.65 -1.11
C SER A 126 6.75 19.55 -2.16
N SER A 127 6.92 20.21 -3.31
CA SER A 127 5.93 20.21 -4.40
C SER A 127 5.76 18.83 -5.02
N LEU A 128 6.86 18.13 -5.30
CA LEU A 128 6.88 16.76 -5.82
C LEU A 128 6.26 15.77 -4.83
N THR A 129 6.55 15.95 -3.53
CA THR A 129 5.98 15.11 -2.46
C THR A 129 4.46 15.25 -2.44
N ARG A 130 3.94 16.48 -2.55
CA ARG A 130 2.50 16.76 -2.60
C ARG A 130 1.85 16.20 -3.84
N GLU A 131 2.45 16.36 -5.02
CA GLU A 131 1.95 15.79 -6.27
C GLU A 131 1.86 14.26 -6.20
N MET A 132 2.92 13.60 -5.70
CA MET A 132 2.93 12.16 -5.53
C MET A 132 1.84 11.70 -4.53
N MET A 133 1.63 12.44 -3.45
CA MET A 133 0.55 12.17 -2.49
C MET A 133 -0.83 12.30 -3.14
N GLU A 134 -1.06 13.32 -3.97
CA GLU A 134 -2.30 13.52 -4.71
C GLU A 134 -2.56 12.38 -5.70
N ASN A 135 -1.54 11.96 -6.44
CA ASN A 135 -1.60 10.85 -7.38
C ASN A 135 -1.91 9.52 -6.67
N VAL A 136 -1.23 9.21 -5.56
CA VAL A 136 -1.50 8.01 -4.77
C VAL A 136 -2.90 8.06 -4.17
N HIS A 137 -3.36 9.22 -3.70
CA HIS A 137 -4.72 9.38 -3.18
C HIS A 137 -5.78 9.15 -4.27
N ALA A 138 -5.59 9.72 -5.46
CA ALA A 138 -6.48 9.51 -6.60
C ALA A 138 -6.52 8.03 -7.01
N LEU A 139 -5.36 7.36 -7.03
CA LEU A 139 -5.28 5.92 -7.31
C LEU A 139 -6.06 5.10 -6.29
N ILE A 140 -5.86 5.34 -4.98
CA ILE A 140 -6.57 4.64 -3.90
C ILE A 140 -8.08 4.86 -4.03
N LYS A 141 -8.51 6.10 -4.29
CA LYS A 141 -9.91 6.45 -4.49
C LYS A 141 -10.51 5.66 -5.68
N ASN A 142 -9.82 5.62 -6.81
CA ASN A 142 -10.30 4.91 -8.00
C ASN A 142 -10.35 3.40 -7.81
N LEU A 143 -9.34 2.81 -7.15
CA LEU A 143 -9.31 1.38 -6.84
C LEU A 143 -10.37 0.97 -5.79
N GLY A 144 -10.68 1.87 -4.86
CA GLY A 144 -11.64 1.63 -3.78
C GLY A 144 -13.08 1.96 -4.12
N THR A 145 -13.35 2.65 -5.24
CA THR A 145 -14.71 3.00 -5.65
C THR A 145 -15.40 1.76 -6.21
N PRO A 146 -16.50 1.28 -5.59
CA PRO A 146 -17.23 0.12 -6.10
C PRO A 146 -17.85 0.43 -7.46
N ASN A 147 -17.73 -0.50 -8.41
CA ASN A 147 -18.51 -0.43 -9.64
C ASN A 147 -19.90 -1.02 -9.35
N LEU A 148 -20.89 -0.16 -9.11
CA LEU A 148 -22.25 -0.57 -8.74
C LEU A 148 -23.11 -1.00 -9.94
N VAL A 149 -22.61 -0.80 -11.16
CA VAL A 149 -23.28 -1.20 -12.41
C VAL A 149 -23.00 -2.68 -12.72
N ASP A 150 -21.97 -3.26 -12.11
CA ASP A 150 -21.64 -4.68 -12.24
C ASP A 150 -22.58 -5.58 -11.44
#